data_AF-A0A6B3CYW1-F1
#
_entry.id   AF-A0A6B3CYW1-F1
#
_cell.length_a   1.000
_cell.length_b   1.000
_cell.length_c   1.000
_cell.angle_alpha   90.00
_cell.angle_beta   90.00
_cell.angle_gamma   90.00
#
_symmetry.space_group_name_H-M   'P 1'
#
loop_
_entity.id
_entity.type
_entity.pdbx_description
1 polymer ?
#
loop_
_entity_poly.entity_id
_entity_poly.type
_entity_poly.pdbx_seq_one_letter_code
_entity_poly.pdbx_strand_id
1 'polypeptide(L)' 'DLAEAARGVVGVLRDTPWRPRIAGRLPLSRAAEAHRALESGEVRGRLVLTPAAGDGR' A
#
# COMPACT_ATOMS: atom_id res chain seq x y z
N ASP A 1 -6.34 -21.85 7.31
CA ASP A 1 -7.19 -20.80 7.93
C ASP A 1 -6.66 -19.40 7.54
N LEU A 2 -7.50 -18.35 7.46
CA LEU A 2 -7.05 -16.99 7.10
C LEU A 2 -5.96 -16.48 8.04
N ALA A 3 -6.09 -16.78 9.34
CA ALA A 3 -5.10 -16.35 10.32
C ALA A 3 -3.73 -17.02 10.10
N GLU A 4 -3.72 -18.27 9.62
CA GLU A 4 -2.51 -19.00 9.26
C GLU A 4 -1.81 -18.39 8.03
N ALA A 5 -2.57 -18.08 6.98
CA ALA A 5 -2.04 -17.42 5.80
C ALA A 5 -1.47 -16.03 6.13
N ALA A 6 -2.17 -15.26 6.98
CA ALA A 6 -1.69 -13.96 7.43
C ALA A 6 -0.36 -14.06 8.20
N ARG A 7 -0.21 -15.06 9.09
CA ARG A 7 1.07 -15.31 9.78
C ARG A 7 2.21 -15.63 8.82
N GLY A 8 1.95 -16.43 7.78
CA GLY A 8 2.94 -16.74 6.75
C GLY A 8 3.47 -15.49 6.03
N VAL A 9 2.58 -14.58 5.62
CA VAL A 9 2.97 -13.32 4.95
C VAL A 9 3.82 -12.44 5.87
N VAL A 10 3.47 -12.34 7.16
CA VAL A 10 4.26 -11.59 8.14
C VAL A 10 5.66 -12.17 8.32
N GLY A 11 5.80 -13.50 8.35
CA GLY A 11 7.10 -14.18 8.39
C GLY A 11 7.99 -13.78 7.21
N VAL A 12 7.45 -13.85 5.98
CA VAL A 12 8.20 -13.43 4.78
C VAL A 12 8.66 -11.97 4.86
N LEU A 13 7.78 -11.06 5.33
CA LEU A 13 8.10 -9.64 5.45
C LEU A 13 9.19 -9.36 6.51
N ARG A 14 9.20 -10.11 7.61
CA ARG A 14 10.13 -9.92 8.74
C ARG A 14 11.48 -10.58 8.49
N ASP A 15 11.44 -11.81 8.01
CA ASP A 15 12.59 -12.73 8.06
C ASP A 15 13.35 -12.77 6.73
N THR A 16 12.88 -12.04 5.71
CA THR A 16 13.54 -11.93 4.41
C THR A 16 13.76 -10.47 4.00
N PRO A 17 14.65 -10.21 3.04
CA PRO A 17 14.79 -8.88 2.43
C PRO A 17 13.60 -8.47 1.54
N TRP A 18 12.61 -9.34 1.33
CA TRP A 18 11.48 -9.03 0.46
C TRP A 18 10.69 -7.83 0.96
N ARG A 19 10.42 -6.86 0.08
CA ARG A 19 9.67 -5.65 0.39
C ARG A 19 8.57 -5.42 -0.66
N PRO A 20 7.32 -5.14 -0.24
CA PRO A 20 6.28 -4.69 -1.13
C PRO A 20 6.68 -3.43 -1.91
N ARG A 21 6.47 -3.44 -3.23
CA ARG A 21 6.63 -2.24 -4.05
C ARG A 21 5.49 -1.26 -3.79
N ILE A 22 5.82 -0.13 -3.19
CA ILE A 22 4.90 1.00 -3.01
C ILE A 22 5.08 1.93 -4.22
N ALA A 23 4.03 2.05 -5.03
CA ALA A 23 4.01 2.87 -6.23
C ALA A 23 3.78 4.36 -5.92
N GLY A 24 3.15 4.66 -4.78
CA GLY A 24 2.91 6.02 -4.34
C GLY A 24 2.23 6.09 -2.99
N ARG A 25 2.25 7.27 -2.39
CA ARG A 25 1.57 7.60 -1.14
C ARG A 25 0.75 8.86 -1.36
N LEU A 26 -0.50 8.83 -0.91
CA LEU A 26 -1.42 9.96 -1.01
C LEU A 26 -2.11 10.16 0.35
N PRO A 27 -2.45 11.40 0.73
CA PRO A 27 -3.33 11.61 1.87
C PRO A 27 -4.70 10.97 1.59
N LEU A 28 -5.39 10.52 2.64
CA LEU A 28 -6.72 9.91 2.53
C LEU A 28 -7.72 10.84 1.84
N SER A 29 -7.56 12.16 1.99
CA SER A 29 -8.36 13.18 1.29
C SER A 29 -8.27 13.10 -0.23
N ARG A 30 -7.27 12.41 -0.78
CA ARG A 30 -7.07 12.18 -2.22
C ARG A 30 -7.44 10.75 -2.66
N ALA A 31 -8.29 10.05 -1.92
CA ALA A 31 -8.74 8.70 -2.29
C ALA A 31 -9.32 8.64 -3.72
N ALA A 32 -10.09 9.65 -4.15
CA ALA A 32 -10.63 9.69 -5.52
C ALA A 32 -9.54 9.77 -6.61
N GLU A 33 -8.41 10.45 -6.34
CA GLU A 33 -7.25 10.45 -7.23
C GLU A 33 -6.59 9.07 -7.27
N ALA A 34 -6.43 8.43 -6.11
CA ALA A 34 -5.88 7.09 -6.02
C ALA A 34 -6.71 6.06 -6.81
N HIS A 35 -8.04 6.12 -6.74
CA HIS A 35 -8.94 5.24 -7.50
C HIS A 35 -8.80 5.44 -9.01
N ARG A 36 -8.83 6.69 -9.48
CA ARG A 36 -8.64 6.98 -10.91
C ARG A 36 -7.29 6.48 -11.45
N ALA A 37 -6.22 6.60 -10.67
CA ALA A 37 -4.90 6.09 -11.04
C ALA A 37 -4.81 4.55 -11.07
N LEU A 38 -5.61 3.85 -10.26
CA LEU A 38 -5.75 2.39 -10.35
C LEU A 38 -6.56 1.98 -11.58
N GLU A 39 -7.65 2.69 -11.86
CA GLU A 39 -8.54 2.45 -13.00
C GLU A 39 -7.84 2.70 -14.35
N SER A 40 -6.93 3.67 -14.42
CA SER A 40 -6.14 3.94 -15.63
C SER A 40 -5.11 2.85 -15.94
N GLY A 41 -4.78 1.99 -14.97
CA GLY A 41 -3.73 0.97 -15.11
C GLY A 41 -2.30 1.52 -15.08
N GLU A 42 -2.10 2.82 -14.80
CA GLU A 42 -0.78 3.45 -14.70
C GLU A 42 -0.01 2.99 -13.45
N VAL A 43 -0.73 2.55 -12.43
CA VAL A 43 -0.16 2.11 -11.15
C VAL A 43 0.29 0.65 -11.23
N ARG A 44 1.60 0.43 -11.21
CA ARG A 44 2.21 -0.90 -11.01
C ARG A 44 2.72 -1.04 -9.57
N GLY A 45 1.94 -1.70 -8.72
CA GLY A 45 2.27 -1.94 -7.32
C GLY A 45 1.13 -1.51 -6.40
N ARG A 46 1.47 -1.02 -5.20
CA ARG A 46 0.47 -0.59 -4.20
C ARG A 46 0.48 0.92 -4.03
N LEU A 47 -0.69 1.53 -4.01
CA LEU A 47 -0.88 2.88 -3.48
C LEU A 47 -1.25 2.79 -2.00
N VAL A 48 -0.60 3.59 -1.16
CA VAL A 48 -0.89 3.64 0.28
C VAL A 48 -1.51 4.98 0.62
N LEU A 49 -2.68 4.95 1.25
CA LEU A 49 -3.35 6.15 1.75
C LEU A 49 -2.93 6.40 3.20
N THR A 50 -2.54 7.63 3.51
CA THR A 50 -2.16 8.05 4.86
C THR A 50 -3.27 8.91 5.48
N PRO A 51 -3.68 8.65 6.74
CA PRO A 51 -4.73 9.43 7.40
C PRO A 51 -4.38 10.90 7.63
N ALA A 52 -3.08 11.25 7.68
CA ALA A 52 -2.66 12.63 7.81
C ALA A 52 -3.13 13.45 6.61
N ALA A 53 -3.87 14.53 6.90
CA ALA A 53 -3.94 15.66 5.99
C ALA A 53 -2.50 16.05 5.66
N GLY A 54 -2.17 16.26 4.38
CA GLY A 54 -0.81 16.58 3.98
C GLY A 54 -0.21 17.66 4.89
N ASP A 55 0.84 17.28 5.63
CA ASP A 55 2.16 17.88 5.55
C ASP A 55 3.13 17.00 6.32
N GLY A 56 4.30 16.80 5.73
CA GLY A 56 5.29 15.84 6.19
C GLY A 56 5.68 16.02 7.66
N ARG A 57 5.53 14.95 8.44
CA ARG A 57 6.43 14.62 9.54
C ARG A 57 6.63 13.11 9.57
#